data_AF-A0A7X6FQC3-F1
#
_entry.id   AF-A0A7X6FQC3-F1
#
_cell.length_a   1.000
_cell.length_b   1.000
_cell.length_c   1.000
_cell.angle_alpha   90.00
_cell.angle_beta   90.00
_cell.angle_gamma   90.00
#
_symmetry.space_group_name_H-M   'P 1'
#
loop_
_entity.id
_entity.type
_entity.pdbx_description
1 polymer ?
#
loop_
_entity_poly.entity_id
_entity_poly.type
_entity_poly.pdbx_seq_one_letter_code
_entity_poly.pdbx_strand_id
1 'polypeptide(L)'
;MTVTASGYDLKKNELYETEAWATEALLKYFPVRGYNVWESAAGNHKMADVLRANGAEVYTSDIETYYREHDEIFDFLSDRDDYEVYDSIVTNPPYGKQNRTAVKFAEGAGALRWQCGAAPDSEVRQRQDPQTFVR
;
A
#
# COMPACT_ATOMS: atom_id res chain seq x y z
N MET A 1 -10.89 -18.14 21.23
CA MET A 1 -9.61 -17.96 20.51
C MET A 1 -8.67 -17.19 21.41
N THR A 2 -7.59 -17.82 21.87
CA THR A 2 -6.53 -17.14 22.64
C THR A 2 -5.50 -16.61 21.64
N VAL A 3 -5.41 -15.29 21.50
CA VAL A 3 -4.33 -14.65 20.76
C VAL A 3 -3.04 -14.93 21.53
N THR A 4 -2.20 -15.80 21.01
CA THR A 4 -0.87 -16.05 21.57
C THR A 4 -0.04 -14.78 21.36
N ALA A 5 0.53 -14.23 22.43
CA ALA A 5 1.44 -13.09 22.29
C ALA A 5 2.61 -13.50 21.40
N SER A 6 2.83 -12.79 20.30
CA SER A 6 4.05 -12.94 19.52
C SER A 6 5.23 -12.57 20.43
N GLY A 7 6.22 -13.44 20.59
CA GLY A 7 7.39 -13.21 21.45
C GLY A 7 8.35 -12.13 20.95
N TYR A 8 7.84 -11.14 20.20
CA TYR A 8 8.57 -9.99 19.69
C TYR A 8 8.40 -8.81 20.62
N ASP A 9 9.49 -8.09 20.87
CA ASP A 9 9.45 -6.81 21.58
C ASP A 9 8.54 -5.84 20.81
N LEU A 10 7.63 -5.18 21.55
CA LEU A 10 6.75 -4.16 21.00
C LEU A 10 7.61 -2.99 20.51
N LYS A 11 7.83 -2.92 19.19
CA LYS A 11 8.44 -1.75 18.56
C LYS A 11 7.48 -0.58 18.63
N LYS A 12 8.02 0.64 18.80
CA LYS A 12 7.23 1.88 18.66
C LYS A 12 6.47 1.85 17.33
N ASN A 13 5.16 2.14 17.37
CA ASN A 13 4.23 2.08 16.24
C ASN A 13 4.18 0.72 15.51
N GLU A 14 4.69 -0.35 16.10
CA GLU A 14 4.79 -1.66 15.45
C GLU A 14 5.49 -1.61 14.08
N LEU A 15 6.59 -0.84 13.98
CA LEU A 15 7.41 -0.78 12.77
C LEU A 15 8.06 -2.14 12.46
N TYR A 16 7.31 -2.98 11.75
CA TYR A 16 7.75 -4.26 11.20
C TYR A 16 8.03 -4.07 9.72
N GLU A 17 9.30 -3.84 9.40
CA GLU A 17 9.77 -3.72 8.03
C GLU A 17 9.47 -5.00 7.24
N THR A 18 8.76 -4.84 6.13
CA THR A 18 8.46 -5.94 5.20
C THR A 18 9.73 -6.35 4.48
N GLU A 19 10.12 -7.62 4.61
CA GLU A 19 11.23 -8.16 3.84
C GLU A 19 10.90 -8.16 2.35
N ALA A 20 11.89 -7.82 1.50
CA ALA A 20 11.67 -7.62 0.07
C ALA A 20 10.99 -8.82 -0.62
N TRP A 21 11.32 -10.05 -0.21
CA TRP A 21 10.75 -11.28 -0.79
C TRP A 21 9.23 -11.34 -0.66
N ALA A 22 8.64 -10.76 0.39
CA ALA A 22 7.20 -10.77 0.60
C ALA A 22 6.50 -9.88 -0.45
N THR A 23 7.06 -8.70 -0.72
CA THR A 23 6.59 -7.81 -1.79
C THR A 23 6.82 -8.46 -3.16
N GLU A 24 7.98 -9.08 -3.40
CA GLU A 24 8.24 -9.81 -4.64
C GLU A 24 7.26 -10.98 -4.86
N ALA A 25 6.85 -11.66 -3.80
CA ALA A 25 5.85 -12.73 -3.88
C ALA A 25 4.46 -12.18 -4.25
N LEU A 26 4.07 -11.03 -3.68
CA LEU A 26 2.84 -10.32 -4.06
C LEU A 26 2.85 -9.96 -5.56
N LEU A 27 3.97 -9.42 -6.05
CA LEU A 27 4.11 -8.95 -7.43
C LEU A 27 3.98 -10.04 -8.50
N LYS A 28 4.13 -11.32 -8.12
CA LYS A 28 3.86 -12.46 -9.03
C LYS A 28 2.39 -12.57 -9.43
N TYR A 29 1.49 -12.07 -8.59
CA TYR A 29 0.05 -12.14 -8.79
C TYR A 29 -0.59 -10.77 -9.05
N PHE A 30 0.06 -9.70 -8.58
CA PHE A 30 -0.40 -8.33 -8.75
C PHE A 30 0.70 -7.48 -9.40
N PRO A 31 0.83 -7.51 -10.74
CA PRO A 31 1.80 -6.68 -11.44
C PRO A 31 1.41 -5.20 -11.34
N VAL A 32 2.35 -4.36 -10.92
CA VAL A 32 2.12 -2.93 -10.60
C VAL A 32 2.74 -1.96 -11.61
N ARG A 33 3.33 -2.47 -12.70
CA ARG A 33 4.02 -1.61 -13.68
C ARG A 33 3.05 -0.63 -14.32
N GLY A 34 3.35 0.67 -14.19
CA GLY A 34 2.54 1.77 -14.72
C GLY A 34 1.31 2.11 -13.88
N TYR A 35 1.22 1.60 -12.64
CA TYR A 35 0.18 1.98 -11.68
C TYR A 35 0.71 3.01 -10.68
N ASN A 36 -0.19 3.89 -10.26
CA ASN A 36 -0.02 4.77 -9.11
C ASN A 36 -0.43 4.01 -7.85
N VAL A 37 0.55 3.71 -7.00
CA VAL A 37 0.39 2.89 -5.80
C VAL A 37 0.60 3.75 -4.57
N TRP A 38 -0.31 3.65 -3.61
CA TRP A 38 -0.13 4.27 -2.30
C TRP A 38 0.28 3.24 -1.25
N GLU A 39 1.40 3.47 -0.57
CA GLU A 39 1.81 2.78 0.65
C GLU A 39 1.52 3.69 1.86
N SER A 40 0.42 3.45 2.58
CA SER A 40 -0.09 4.34 3.63
C SER A 40 0.45 4.11 5.05
N ALA A 41 1.38 3.16 5.19
CA ALA A 41 2.16 2.90 6.40
C ALA A 41 3.59 2.53 5.99
N ALA A 42 4.26 3.47 5.33
CA ALA A 42 5.44 3.20 4.53
C ALA A 42 6.73 2.91 5.33
N GLY A 43 6.78 3.23 6.63
CA GLY A 43 7.95 2.96 7.46
C GLY A 43 9.24 3.50 6.85
N ASN A 44 10.22 2.64 6.55
CA ASN A 44 11.47 3.04 5.85
C ASN A 44 11.51 2.62 4.38
N HIS A 45 10.34 2.54 3.73
CA HIS A 45 10.16 2.33 2.28
C HIS A 45 10.68 0.98 1.76
N LYS A 46 10.75 -0.05 2.60
CA LYS A 46 11.20 -1.39 2.14
C LYS A 46 10.32 -1.95 1.02
N MET A 47 9.01 -1.76 1.13
CA MET A 47 8.06 -2.19 0.12
C MET A 47 7.96 -1.17 -1.02
N ALA A 48 7.90 0.13 -0.74
CA ALA A 48 7.96 1.16 -1.78
C ALA A 48 9.16 1.02 -2.72
N ASP A 49 10.35 0.72 -2.20
CA ASP A 49 11.54 0.54 -3.04
C ASP A 49 11.38 -0.65 -4.01
N VAL A 50 10.81 -1.77 -3.54
CA VAL A 50 10.54 -2.94 -4.40
C VAL A 50 9.45 -2.64 -5.44
N LEU A 51 8.39 -1.93 -5.04
CA LEU A 51 7.31 -1.52 -5.95
C LEU A 51 7.84 -0.58 -7.05
N ARG A 52 8.63 0.44 -6.68
CA ARG A 52 9.28 1.38 -7.61
C ARG A 52 10.22 0.64 -8.57
N ALA A 53 11.05 -0.28 -8.06
CA ALA A 53 11.94 -1.09 -8.88
C ALA A 53 11.20 -1.96 -9.91
N ASN A 54 9.93 -2.28 -9.67
CA ASN A 54 9.07 -3.03 -10.58
C ASN A 54 8.20 -2.15 -11.49
N GLY A 55 8.38 -0.83 -11.45
CA GLY A 55 7.79 0.14 -12.38
C GLY A 55 6.47 0.75 -11.92
N ALA A 56 6.15 0.70 -10.63
CA ALA A 56 5.08 1.50 -10.05
C ALA A 56 5.55 2.94 -9.77
N GLU A 57 4.64 3.90 -9.90
CA GLU A 57 4.77 5.21 -9.27
C GLU A 57 4.22 5.09 -7.85
N VAL A 58 5.07 5.27 -6.83
CA VAL A 58 4.71 5.00 -5.43
C VAL A 58 4.67 6.29 -4.63
N TYR A 59 3.50 6.59 -4.07
CA TYR A 59 3.28 7.61 -3.05
C TYR A 59 3.36 6.96 -1.67
N THR A 60 4.07 7.61 -0.75
CA THR A 60 4.34 7.13 0.60
C THR A 60 3.77 8.07 1.63
N SER A 61 3.03 7.51 2.58
CA SER A 61 2.66 8.22 3.80
C SER A 61 2.85 7.37 5.04
N ASP A 62 3.07 8.02 6.17
CA ASP A 62 3.11 7.40 7.49
C ASP A 62 2.77 8.44 8.57
N ILE A 63 2.43 7.98 9.77
CA ILE A 63 2.22 8.86 10.93
C ILE A 63 3.53 9.44 11.47
N GLU A 64 4.68 8.86 11.11
CA GLU A 64 6.01 9.26 11.55
C GLU A 64 7.06 9.02 10.46
N THR A 65 8.05 9.91 10.34
CA THR A 65 9.11 9.85 9.30
C THR A 65 10.12 8.70 9.49
N TYR A 66 10.32 8.21 10.71
CA TYR A 66 11.40 7.29 11.06
C TYR A 66 12.79 7.74 10.54
N TYR A 67 13.36 7.06 9.53
CA TYR A 67 14.68 7.38 8.96
C TYR A 67 14.63 7.94 7.54
N ARG A 68 13.47 7.97 6.88
CA ARG A 68 13.32 8.43 5.48
C ARG A 68 12.10 9.32 5.33
N GLU A 69 12.26 10.43 4.62
CA GLU A 69 11.14 11.33 4.33
C GLU A 69 10.10 10.67 3.43
N HIS A 70 8.83 10.86 3.79
CA HIS A 70 7.66 10.45 3.04
C HIS A 70 7.20 11.56 2.10
N ASP A 71 6.40 11.20 1.10
CA ASP A 71 5.68 12.20 0.29
C ASP A 71 4.70 12.99 1.18
N GLU A 72 4.17 12.36 2.24
CA GLU A 72 3.35 13.02 3.25
C GLU A 72 3.43 12.38 4.64
N ILE A 73 3.42 13.22 5.69
CA ILE A 73 3.19 12.76 7.07
C ILE A 73 1.69 12.84 7.35
N PHE A 74 1.02 11.70 7.38
CA PHE A 74 -0.43 11.60 7.43
C PHE A 74 -0.90 10.36 8.21
N ASP A 75 -1.92 10.55 9.05
CA ASP A 75 -2.64 9.45 9.69
C ASP A 75 -3.72 8.91 8.75
N PHE A 76 -3.44 7.74 8.16
CA PHE A 76 -4.35 7.05 7.25
C PHE A 76 -5.74 6.77 7.85
N LEU A 77 -5.86 6.71 9.18
CA LEU A 77 -7.13 6.47 9.87
C LEU A 77 -7.86 7.75 10.27
N SER A 78 -7.30 8.92 9.97
CA SER A 78 -7.95 10.21 10.20
C SER A 78 -8.99 10.52 9.12
N ASP A 79 -9.99 11.31 9.48
CA ASP A 79 -10.98 11.79 8.51
C ASP A 79 -10.34 12.81 7.59
N ARG A 80 -10.47 12.58 6.28
CA ARG A 80 -10.01 13.45 5.21
C ARG A 80 -11.00 13.35 4.05
N ASP A 81 -11.28 14.46 3.39
CA ASP A 81 -12.23 14.52 2.27
C ASP A 81 -11.54 14.72 0.90
N ASP A 82 -10.24 15.07 0.89
CA ASP A 82 -9.44 15.41 -0.29
C ASP A 82 -8.42 14.32 -0.67
N TYR A 83 -8.88 13.08 -0.82
CA TYR A 83 -8.00 12.00 -1.24
C TYR A 83 -7.62 12.10 -2.71
N GLU A 84 -6.32 12.00 -2.99
CA GLU A 84 -5.84 11.71 -4.35
C GLU A 84 -6.30 10.32 -4.80
N VAL A 85 -6.56 10.18 -6.10
CA VAL A 85 -6.98 8.92 -6.69
C VAL A 85 -5.76 8.08 -7.06
N TYR A 86 -5.62 6.93 -6.40
CA TYR A 86 -4.59 5.93 -6.69
C TYR A 86 -5.20 4.69 -7.34
N ASP A 87 -4.44 4.03 -8.22
CA ASP A 87 -4.87 2.78 -8.86
C ASP A 87 -4.93 1.62 -7.86
N SER A 88 -4.07 1.67 -6.83
CA SER A 88 -4.04 0.65 -5.78
C SER A 88 -3.43 1.17 -4.47
N ILE A 89 -3.79 0.51 -3.37
CA ILE A 89 -3.15 0.68 -2.06
C ILE A 89 -2.44 -0.63 -1.74
N VAL A 90 -1.12 -0.57 -1.51
CA VAL A 90 -0.29 -1.72 -1.13
C VAL A 90 0.50 -1.33 0.10
N THR A 91 0.16 -1.91 1.24
CA THR A 91 0.72 -1.51 2.55
C THR A 91 0.77 -2.69 3.51
N ASN A 92 1.64 -2.61 4.52
CA ASN A 92 1.74 -3.56 5.62
C ASN A 92 1.45 -2.80 6.94
N PRO A 93 0.17 -2.62 7.29
CA PRO A 93 -0.20 -1.73 8.38
C PRO A 93 0.14 -2.33 9.74
N PRO A 94 0.28 -1.50 10.79
CA PRO A 94 0.40 -2.00 12.15
C PRO A 94 -0.84 -2.83 12.53
N TYR A 95 -0.61 -3.98 13.16
CA TYR A 95 -1.70 -4.89 13.55
C TYR A 95 -2.58 -4.25 14.64
N GLY A 96 -1.95 -3.65 15.63
CA GLY A 96 -2.57 -3.10 16.83
C GLY A 96 -3.17 -4.18 17.73
N LYS A 97 -3.80 -3.72 18.82
CA LYS A 97 -4.42 -4.61 19.80
C LYS A 97 -5.49 -5.48 19.14
N GLN A 98 -5.28 -6.80 19.17
CA GLN A 98 -6.19 -7.80 18.58
C GLN A 98 -6.47 -7.57 17.08
N ASN A 99 -5.47 -7.12 16.31
CA ASN A 99 -5.57 -6.84 14.87
C ASN A 99 -6.56 -5.74 14.48
N ARG A 100 -7.07 -4.97 15.46
CA ARG A 100 -8.11 -3.95 15.19
C ARG A 100 -7.59 -2.79 14.36
N THR A 101 -6.29 -2.47 14.43
CA THR A 101 -5.71 -1.40 13.62
C THR A 101 -5.64 -1.85 12.16
N ALA A 102 -5.11 -3.05 11.89
CA ALA A 102 -5.08 -3.60 10.53
C ALA A 102 -6.48 -3.71 9.90
N VAL A 103 -7.51 -4.06 10.68
CA VAL A 103 -8.91 -4.06 10.20
C VAL A 103 -9.35 -2.67 9.75
N LYS A 104 -9.08 -1.62 10.54
CA LYS A 104 -9.44 -0.25 10.17
C LYS A 104 -8.71 0.22 8.91
N PHE A 105 -7.45 -0.17 8.73
CA PHE A 105 -6.71 0.10 7.49
C PHE A 105 -7.39 -0.55 6.28
N ALA A 106 -7.81 -1.81 6.40
CA ALA A 106 -8.53 -2.49 5.33
C ALA A 106 -9.90 -1.84 5.02
N GLU A 107 -10.65 -1.44 6.05
CA GLU A 107 -11.92 -0.72 5.91
C GLU A 107 -11.72 0.64 5.21
N GLY A 108 -10.74 1.43 5.62
CA GLY A 108 -10.40 2.71 5.00
C GLY A 108 -9.98 2.56 3.53
N ALA A 109 -9.11 1.60 3.23
CA ALA A 109 -8.71 1.31 1.84
C ALA A 109 -9.90 0.87 0.96
N GLY A 110 -10.83 0.08 1.52
CA GLY A 110 -12.06 -0.31 0.84
C GLY A 110 -13.00 0.87 0.55
N ALA A 111 -13.16 1.77 1.52
CA ALA A 111 -13.98 2.98 1.39
C ALA A 111 -13.40 3.93 0.32
N LEU A 112 -12.08 4.11 0.30
CA LEU A 112 -11.38 4.93 -0.71
C LEU A 112 -11.55 4.38 -2.12
N ARG A 113 -11.40 3.06 -2.28
CA ARG A 113 -11.63 2.41 -3.58
C ARG A 113 -13.07 2.59 -4.06
N TRP A 114 -14.04 2.61 -3.15
CA TRP A 114 -15.43 2.90 -3.49
C TRP A 114 -15.63 4.37 -3.91
N GLN A 115 -15.04 5.32 -3.18
CA GLN A 115 -15.14 6.74 -3.49
C GLN A 115 -14.46 7.10 -4.82
N CYS A 116 -13.32 6.47 -5.14
CA CYS A 116 -12.61 6.67 -6.40
C CYS A 116 -13.21 5.87 -7.58
N GLY A 117 -13.78 4.70 -7.31
CA GLY A 117 -14.38 3.79 -8.30
C GLY A 117 -15.87 4.01 -8.58
N ALA A 118 -16.53 4.96 -7.90
CA ALA A 118 -17.91 5.35 -8.17
C ALA A 118 -18.07 6.33 -9.35
N ALA A 119 -16.96 6.72 -10.01
CA ALA A 119 -17.05 7.29 -11.34
C ALA A 119 -17.44 6.17 -12.33
N PRO A 120 -18.54 6.32 -13.10
CA PRO A 120 -19.10 5.23 -13.90
C PRO A 120 -18.08 4.74 -14.93
N ASP A 121 -18.03 3.41 -15.07
CA ASP A 121 -17.33 2.66 -16.10
C ASP A 121 -17.20 3.45 -17.41
N SER A 122 -16.02 4.01 -17.65
CA SER A 122 -15.58 4.38 -18.99
C SER A 122 -14.12 4.02 -19.12
N GLU A 123 -13.90 2.98 -19.94
CA GLU A 123 -12.61 2.51 -20.43
C GLU A 123 -11.72 1.81 -19.39
N VAL A 124 -11.95 0.49 -19.30
CA VAL A 124 -10.86 -0.48 -19.25
C VAL A 124 -9.82 -0.05 -20.29
N ARG A 125 -8.76 0.64 -19.84
CA ARG A 125 -7.57 0.91 -20.64
C ARG A 125 -6.93 -0.44 -20.97
N GLN A 126 -7.39 -1.02 -22.07
CA GLN A 126 -6.62 -1.99 -22.82
C GLN A 126 -5.39 -1.26 -23.37
N ARG A 127 -4.34 -1.13 -22.57
CA ARG A 127 -2.99 -1.05 -23.12
C ARG A 127 -2.66 -2.45 -23.64
N GLN A 128 -3.17 -2.78 -24.82
CA GLN A 128 -2.59 -3.81 -25.65
C GLN A 128 -1.15 -3.35 -25.95
N ASP A 129 -0.20 -4.14 -25.48
CA ASP A 129 1.20 -4.03 -25.88
C ASP A 129 1.29 -4.25 -27.39
N PRO A 130 1.69 -3.25 -28.20
CA PRO A 130 1.66 -3.40 -29.64
C PRO A 130 3.01 -3.83 -30.20
N GLN A 131 3.78 -4.76 -29.59
CA GLN A 131 4.93 -5.36 -30.30
C GLN A 131 5.21 -6.83 -29.93
N THR A 132 4.58 -7.76 -30.65
CA THR A 132 5.26 -8.96 -31.14
C THR A 132 4.57 -9.41 -32.43
N PHE A 133 4.94 -8.79 -33.56
CA PHE A 133 4.88 -9.44 -34.87
C PHE A 133 5.92 -8.81 -35.78
N VAL A 134 7.13 -9.38 -35.78
CA VAL A 134 8.04 -9.32 -36.93
C VAL A 134 8.63 -10.72 -37.12
N ARG A 135 8.03 -11.41 -38.10
CA ARG A 135 8.53 -12.51 -38.96
C ARG A 135 9.07 -13.79 -38.31
#